data_AF-A0A0A8JLT7-F1
#
_entry.id   AF-A0A0A8JLT7-F1
#
_cell.length_a   1.000
_cell.length_b   1.000
_cell.length_c   1.000
_cell.angle_alpha   90.00
_cell.angle_beta   90.00
_cell.angle_gamma   90.00
#
_symmetry.space_group_name_H-M   'P 1'
#
loop_
_entity.id
_entity.type
_entity.pdbx_description
1 polymer ?
#
loop_
_entity_poly.entity_id
_entity_poly.type
_entity_poly.pdbx_seq_one_letter_code
_entity_poly.pdbx_strand_id
1 'polypeptide(L)' 'MRTLQDQLKEKGLLHPAGRAERELNTKTGGKQPERLTDRELRELMGVTRDVYRRGPGGAFRKR' A
#
# COMPACT_ATOMS: atom_id res chain seq x y z
N MET A 1 -11.54 -24.93 48.26
CA MET A 1 -12.26 -24.05 47.33
C MET A 1 -11.28 -23.61 46.25
N ARG A 2 -11.63 -23.69 44.97
CA ARG A 2 -10.76 -23.22 43.88
C ARG A 2 -10.85 -21.70 43.80
N THR A 3 -9.72 -21.02 43.67
CA THR A 3 -9.70 -19.55 43.58
C THR A 3 -10.07 -19.11 42.16
N LEU A 4 -10.53 -17.86 42.01
CA LEU A 4 -10.76 -17.26 40.69
C LEU A 4 -9.49 -17.32 39.81
N GLN A 5 -8.31 -17.20 40.41
CA GLN A 5 -7.04 -17.29 39.70
C GLN A 5 -6.82 -18.68 39.10
N ASP A 6 -7.22 -19.75 39.80
CA ASP A 6 -7.07 -21.13 39.30
C ASP A 6 -7.96 -21.37 38.08
N GLN A 7 -9.18 -20.85 38.08
CA GLN A 7 -10.11 -20.95 36.94
C GLN A 7 -9.62 -20.15 35.73
N LEU A 8 -8.99 -19.00 35.97
CA LEU A 8 -8.42 -18.17 34.90
C LEU A 8 -7.16 -18.79 34.29
N LYS A 9 -6.38 -19.56 35.07
CA LYS A 9 -5.23 -20.35 34.57
C LYS A 9 -5.72 -21.52 33.72
N GLU A 10 -6.71 -22.27 34.19
CA GLU A 10 -7.28 -23.43 33.49
C GLU A 10 -7.86 -23.06 32.12
N LYS A 11 -8.50 -21.88 32.03
CA LYS A 11 -9.05 -21.36 30.77
C LYS A 11 -8.02 -20.68 29.87
N GLY A 12 -6.74 -20.61 30.27
CA GLY A 12 -5.66 -20.00 29.48
C GLY A 12 -5.76 -18.48 29.28
N LEU A 13 -6.61 -17.79 30.05
CA LEU A 13 -6.82 -16.34 29.98
C LEU A 13 -5.79 -15.54 30.80
N LEU A 14 -5.09 -16.21 31.72
CA LEU A 14 -3.91 -15.63 32.36
C LEU A 14 -2.72 -15.70 31.39
N HIS A 15 -2.61 -14.69 30.55
CA HIS A 15 -1.36 -14.41 29.86
C HIS A 15 -0.34 -13.92 30.90
N PRO A 16 0.82 -14.59 31.06
CA PRO A 16 1.90 -13.98 31.83
C PRO A 16 2.22 -12.63 31.18
N ALA A 17 2.41 -11.59 31.99
CA ALA A 17 2.69 -10.21 31.58
C ALA A 17 4.03 -10.02 30.81
N GLY A 18 4.57 -11.10 30.23
CA GLY A 18 5.81 -11.15 29.48
C GLY A 18 5.73 -12.13 28.31
N ARG A 19 4.55 -12.35 27.71
CA ARG A 19 4.48 -12.99 26.39
C ARG A 19 5.13 -12.00 25.42
N ALA A 20 6.42 -12.17 25.18
CA ALA A 20 7.16 -11.42 24.18
C ALA A 20 6.31 -11.43 22.91
N GLU A 21 5.77 -10.27 22.54
CA GLU A 21 5.19 -10.10 21.23
C GLU A 21 6.25 -10.58 20.26
N ARG A 22 5.91 -11.57 19.42
CA ARG A 22 6.83 -11.98 18.37
C ARG A 22 7.14 -10.71 17.61
N GLU A 23 8.37 -10.22 17.70
CA GLU A 23 8.83 -9.09 16.89
C GLU A 23 8.64 -9.52 15.44
N LEU A 24 7.50 -9.13 14.87
CA LEU A 24 7.24 -9.31 13.46
C LEU A 24 8.31 -8.48 12.78
N ASN A 25 9.12 -9.13 11.94
CA ASN A 25 10.25 -8.51 11.26
C ASN A 25 9.70 -7.60 10.15
N THR A 26 8.99 -6.54 10.53
CA THR A 26 8.36 -5.53 9.67
C THR A 26 9.37 -4.50 9.19
N LYS A 27 10.67 -4.79 9.34
CA LYS A 27 11.75 -4.04 8.71
C LYS A 27 11.68 -4.27 7.19
N THR A 28 10.67 -3.69 6.55
CA THR A 28 10.73 -3.39 5.12
C THR A 28 11.85 -2.36 4.98
N GLY A 29 13.05 -2.84 4.62
CA GLY A 29 14.19 -1.98 4.32
C GLY A 29 13.72 -0.83 3.42
N GLY A 30 14.21 0.38 3.68
CA GLY A 30 13.67 1.63 3.13
C GLY A 30 13.44 1.53 1.62
N LYS A 31 12.20 1.17 1.24
CA LYS A 31 11.82 1.11 -0.16
C LYS A 31 11.89 2.54 -0.67
N GLN A 32 12.52 2.72 -1.83
CA GLN A 32 12.47 4.02 -2.48
C GLN A 32 11.00 4.38 -2.71
N PRO A 33 10.59 5.62 -2.44
CA PRO A 33 9.23 6.04 -2.71
C PRO A 33 8.96 5.87 -4.20
N GLU A 34 7.90 5.11 -4.53
CA GLU A 34 7.46 4.93 -5.90
C GLU A 34 6.99 6.30 -6.42
N ARG A 35 7.76 6.87 -7.36
CA ARG A 35 7.46 8.14 -8.01
C ARG A 35 7.34 7.90 -9.50
N LEU A 36 6.28 8.45 -10.09
CA LEU A 36 6.14 8.50 -11.53
C LEU A 36 7.27 9.34 -12.12
N THR A 37 7.85 8.83 -13.20
CA THR A 37 8.77 9.56 -14.05
C THR A 37 8.03 10.69 -14.78
N ASP A 38 8.76 11.70 -15.23
CA ASP A 38 8.20 12.80 -16.03
C ASP A 38 7.44 12.30 -17.27
N ARG A 39 7.89 11.19 -17.85
CA ARG A 39 7.24 10.55 -18.99
C ARG A 39 5.88 9.97 -18.59
N GLU A 40 5.83 9.19 -17.52
CA GLU A 40 4.59 8.60 -17.02
C GLU A 40 3.60 9.67 -16.60
N LEU A 41 4.07 10.78 -16.00
CA LEU A 41 3.24 11.93 -15.71
C LEU A 41 2.67 12.57 -16.99
N ARG A 42 3.49 12.74 -18.05
CA ARG A 42 3.01 13.29 -19.33
C ARG A 42 1.98 12.39 -20.01
N GLU A 43 2.17 11.07 -19.94
CA GLU A 43 1.22 10.08 -20.45
C GLU A 43 -0.09 10.11 -19.64
N LEU A 44 -0.01 10.10 -18.31
CA LEU A 44 -1.16 10.19 -17.40
C LEU A 44 -1.96 11.48 -17.60
N MET A 45 -1.26 12.62 -17.74
CA MET A 45 -1.87 13.92 -17.99
C MET A 45 -2.36 14.09 -19.44
N GLY A 46 -2.14 13.11 -20.32
CA GLY A 46 -2.58 13.15 -21.71
C GLY A 46 -1.87 14.22 -22.54
N VAL A 47 -0.68 14.67 -22.13
CA VAL A 47 0.10 15.70 -22.84
C VAL A 47 0.51 15.21 -24.24
N THR A 48 0.75 13.91 -24.37
CA THR A 48 1.09 13.23 -25.63
C THR A 48 -0.13 12.68 -26.36
N ARG A 49 -1.35 12.96 -25.89
CA ARG A 49 -2.58 12.44 -26.50
C ARG A 49 -2.84 13.15 -27.82
N ASP A 50 -2.98 12.38 -28.90
CA ASP A 50 -3.33 12.91 -30.20
C ASP A 50 -4.69 13.63 -30.11
N VAL A 51 -4.72 14.91 -30.51
CA VAL A 51 -5.95 15.71 -30.53
C VAL A 51 -6.49 15.75 -31.95
N TYR A 52 -7.66 15.16 -32.14
CA TYR A 52 -8.40 15.27 -33.40
C TYR A 52 -8.88 16.71 -33.61
N ARG A 53 -8.48 17.33 -34.72
CA ARG A 53 -9.05 18.60 -35.18
C ARG A 53 -10.00 18.32 -36.35
N ARG A 54 -11.20 18.87 -36.33
CA ARG A 54 -12.12 18.83 -37.48
C ARG A 54 -11.71 19.94 -38.46
N GLY A 55 -11.13 19.57 -39.60
CA GLY A 55 -10.75 20.47 -40.70
C GLY A 55 -10.57 19.69 -42.02
N PRO A 56 -10.45 20.38 -43.16
CA PRO A 56 -10.23 19.71 -44.46
C PRO A 56 -8.84 19.06 -44.45
N GLY A 57 -8.77 17.73 -44.57
CA GLY A 57 -7.52 16.95 -44.47
C GLY A 57 -7.54 15.75 -43.50
N GLY A 58 -8.65 15.51 -42.80
CA GLY A 58 -8.83 14.32 -41.98
C GLY A 58 -8.32 14.47 -40.54
N ALA A 59 -8.61 13.45 -39.74
CA ALA A 59 -8.55 13.50 -38.29
C ALA A 59 -7.29 12.81 -37.77
N PHE A 60 -6.11 13.43 -37.87
CA PHE A 60 -4.93 13.12 -37.03
C PHE A 60 -3.91 14.27 -37.09
N ARG A 61 -3.37 14.68 -35.94
CA ARG A 61 -2.23 15.61 -35.86
C ARG A 61 -1.24 15.14 -34.80
N LYS A 62 -0.16 14.49 -35.22
CA LYS A 62 1.10 14.47 -34.46
C LYS A 62 1.89 15.73 -34.81
N ARG A 63 2.33 16.47 -33.80
CA ARG A 63 3.32 17.54 -33.94
C ARG A 63 4.69 16.99 -33.62
#